data_AF-A0A968TX60-F1
#
_entry.id   AF-A0A968TX60-F1
#
_cell.length_a   1.000
_cell.length_b   1.000
_cell.length_c   1.000
_cell.angle_alpha   90.00
_cell.angle_beta   90.00
_cell.angle_gamma   90.00
#
_symmetry.space_group_name_H-M   'P 1'
#
loop_
_entity.id
_entity.type
_entity.pdbx_description
1 polymer ?
#
loop_
_entity_poly.entity_id
_entity_poly.type
_entity_poly.pdbx_seq_one_letter_code
_entity_poly.pdbx_strand_id
1 'polypeptide(L)'
;MAKTIGIDLGTTNSVVAIMEAGQPKVLINRQGSRLTPSVVGFTEKGERLVGQLAKHQQVTNPKNTVFPSSGSWGGGTTRYTVKKNWSLTKL
;
A
#
# COMPACT_ATOMS: atom_id res chain seq x y z
N MET A 1 -19.74 13.99 -3.54
CA MET A 1 -20.21 13.12 -2.42
C MET A 1 -19.03 12.24 -2.01
N ALA A 2 -18.65 12.24 -0.72
CA ALA A 2 -17.55 11.39 -0.25
C ALA A 2 -18.05 9.94 -0.15
N LYS A 3 -17.33 8.99 -0.78
CA LYS A 3 -17.59 7.55 -0.61
C LYS A 3 -16.79 7.04 0.58
N THR A 4 -17.43 6.30 1.48
CA THR A 4 -16.73 5.57 2.55
C THR A 4 -15.84 4.50 1.95
N ILE A 5 -14.57 4.45 2.39
CA ILE A 5 -13.59 3.44 1.98
C ILE A 5 -13.21 2.59 3.19
N GLY A 6 -13.13 1.28 2.99
CA GLY A 6 -12.52 0.33 3.93
C GLY A 6 -11.11 0.04 3.47
N ILE A 7 -10.12 0.19 4.36
CA ILE A 7 -8.73 -0.17 4.08
C ILE A 7 -8.31 -1.22 5.11
N ASP A 8 -7.96 -2.41 4.62
CA ASP A 8 -7.31 -3.43 5.42
C ASP A 8 -5.80 -3.30 5.26
N LEU A 9 -5.09 -3.10 6.37
CA LEU A 9 -3.65 -2.88 6.44
C LEU A 9 -2.96 -4.09 7.06
N GLY A 10 -2.94 -5.19 6.32
CA GLY A 10 -2.24 -6.40 6.71
C GLY A 10 -0.71 -6.28 6.59
N THR A 11 -0.01 -7.13 7.33
CA THR A 11 1.47 -7.20 7.33
C THR A 11 2.02 -7.65 5.98
N THR A 12 1.36 -8.60 5.32
CA THR A 12 1.79 -9.13 4.01
C THR A 12 1.11 -8.42 2.85
N ASN A 13 -0.20 -8.21 2.94
CA ASN A 13 -1.01 -7.61 1.89
C ASN A 13 -2.00 -6.60 2.48
N SER A 14 -2.37 -5.63 1.68
CA SER A 14 -3.39 -4.63 1.97
C SER A 14 -4.50 -4.70 0.93
N VAL A 15 -5.72 -4.35 1.34
CA VAL A 15 -6.93 -4.37 0.51
C VAL A 15 -7.67 -3.05 0.67
N VAL A 16 -8.34 -2.59 -0.39
CA VAL A 16 -9.24 -1.45 -0.33
C VAL A 16 -10.60 -1.83 -0.90
N ALA A 17 -11.66 -1.44 -0.21
CA ALA A 17 -13.04 -1.67 -0.60
C ALA A 17 -13.86 -0.38 -0.48
N ILE A 18 -14.95 -0.31 -1.21
CA ILE A 18 -15.96 0.74 -1.12
C ILE A 18 -17.33 0.13 -0.86
N MET A 19 -18.24 0.92 -0.32
CA MET A 19 -19.66 0.56 -0.29
C MET A 19 -20.32 1.02 -1.60
N GLU A 20 -20.90 0.10 -2.35
CA GLU A 20 -21.63 0.36 -3.60
C GLU A 20 -23.00 -0.33 -3.52
N ALA A 21 -24.10 0.43 -3.65
CA ALA A 21 -25.47 -0.08 -3.54
C ALA A 21 -25.74 -0.93 -2.27
N GLY A 22 -25.17 -0.52 -1.13
CA GLY A 22 -25.32 -1.22 0.14
C GLY A 22 -24.45 -2.49 0.30
N GLN A 23 -23.65 -2.85 -0.71
CA GLN A 23 -22.76 -4.01 -0.68
C GLN A 23 -21.28 -3.59 -0.70
N PRO A 24 -20.40 -4.28 0.04
CA PRO A 24 -18.96 -4.03 -0.03
C PRO A 24 -18.38 -4.56 -1.34
N LYS A 25 -17.59 -3.73 -2.02
CA LYS A 25 -16.89 -4.08 -3.26
C LYS A 25 -15.40 -3.80 -3.14
N VAL A 26 -14.59 -4.84 -3.28
CA VAL A 26 -13.13 -4.74 -3.31
C VAL A 26 -12.67 -4.12 -4.64
N LEU A 27 -11.81 -3.11 -4.56
CA LEU A 27 -11.26 -2.46 -5.74
C LEU A 27 -10.05 -3.23 -6.28
N ILE A 28 -9.87 -3.14 -7.59
CA ILE A 28 -8.69 -3.68 -8.28
C ILE A 28 -7.63 -2.56 -8.32
N ASN A 29 -6.40 -2.90 -7.97
CA ASN A 29 -5.28 -1.97 -8.06
C ASN A 29 -4.83 -1.77 -9.52
N ARG A 30 -3.86 -0.85 -9.73
CA ARG A 30 -3.35 -0.55 -11.07
C ARG A 30 -2.70 -1.75 -11.77
N GLN A 31 -2.35 -2.79 -11.01
CA GLN A 31 -1.73 -4.03 -11.50
C GLN A 31 -2.75 -5.15 -11.74
N GLY A 32 -4.06 -4.86 -11.69
CA GLY A 32 -5.10 -5.86 -11.96
C GLY A 32 -5.38 -6.81 -10.79
N SER A 33 -4.79 -6.58 -9.61
CA SER A 33 -4.96 -7.43 -8.42
C SER A 33 -5.87 -6.76 -7.38
N ARG A 34 -6.66 -7.57 -6.66
CA ARG A 34 -7.42 -7.13 -5.48
C ARG A 34 -6.55 -7.04 -4.21
N LEU A 35 -5.40 -7.71 -4.21
CA LEU A 35 -4.42 -7.69 -3.14
C LEU A 35 -3.22 -6.84 -3.55
N THR A 36 -2.78 -5.97 -2.65
CA THR A 36 -1.57 -5.16 -2.82
C THR A 36 -0.54 -5.59 -1.80
N PRO A 37 0.66 -6.08 -2.20
CA PRO A 37 1.71 -6.38 -1.23
C PRO A 37 2.00 -5.16 -0.36
N SER A 38 2.11 -5.36 0.95
CA SER A 38 2.42 -4.30 1.91
C SER A 38 3.93 -3.98 1.86
N VAL A 39 4.45 -3.59 0.69
CA VAL A 39 5.88 -3.37 0.46
C VAL A 39 6.06 -2.00 -0.17
N VAL A 40 7.06 -1.25 0.32
CA VAL A 40 7.45 0.06 -0.21
C VAL A 40 8.93 0.01 -0.57
N GLY A 41 9.26 0.41 -1.80
CA GLY A 41 10.64 0.47 -2.28
C GLY A 41 10.99 1.87 -2.75
N PHE A 42 12.28 2.18 -2.76
CA PHE A 42 12.81 3.40 -3.36
C PHE A 42 13.81 3.04 -4.46
N THR A 43 13.70 3.70 -5.61
CA THR A 43 14.70 3.60 -6.67
C THR A 43 15.91 4.46 -6.31
N GLU A 44 17.03 4.25 -6.98
CA GLU A 44 18.24 5.08 -6.81
C GLU A 44 18.00 6.55 -7.16
N LYS A 45 17.02 6.83 -8.02
CA LYS A 45 16.58 8.19 -8.39
C LYS A 45 15.65 8.81 -7.34
N GLY A 46 15.35 8.11 -6.25
CA GLY A 46 14.45 8.56 -5.19
C GLY A 46 12.96 8.39 -5.49
N GLU A 47 12.59 7.64 -6.54
CA GLU A 47 11.19 7.38 -6.84
C GLU A 47 10.62 6.33 -5.89
N ARG A 48 9.37 6.54 -5.43
CA ARG A 48 8.70 5.62 -4.51
C ARG A 48 7.90 4.57 -5.28
N LEU A 49 8.25 3.31 -5.08
CA LEU A 49 7.54 2.12 -5.55
C LEU A 49 6.67 1.56 -4.42
N VAL A 50 5.49 1.04 -4.75
CA VAL A 50 4.56 0.42 -3.79
C VAL A 50 3.96 -0.85 -4.40
N GLY A 51 3.73 -1.87 -3.57
CA GLY A 51 3.04 -3.08 -3.99
C GLY A 51 3.93 -4.01 -4.82
N GLN A 52 3.41 -4.52 -5.94
CA GLN A 52 4.10 -5.52 -6.75
C GLN A 52 5.46 -5.03 -7.27
N LEU A 53 5.55 -3.77 -7.71
CA LEU A 53 6.81 -3.18 -8.20
C LEU A 53 7.90 -3.17 -7.12
N ALA A 54 7.53 -2.79 -5.90
CA ALA A 54 8.46 -2.80 -4.77
C ALA A 54 8.86 -4.24 -4.38
N LYS A 55 7.91 -5.18 -4.41
CA LYS A 55 8.16 -6.59 -4.13
C LYS A 55 9.12 -7.22 -5.15
N HIS A 56 9.01 -6.90 -6.44
CA HIS A 56 9.89 -7.45 -7.48
C HIS A 56 11.35 -7.08 -7.27
N GLN A 57 11.62 -5.82 -6.88
CA GLN A 57 13.00 -5.38 -6.64
C GLN A 57 13.53 -5.76 -5.26
N GLN A 58 12.75 -6.40 -4.38
CA GLN A 58 13.17 -6.69 -3.01
C GLN A 58 14.44 -7.55 -2.97
N VAL A 59 14.59 -8.48 -3.93
CA VAL A 59 15.75 -9.37 -4.01
C VAL A 59 16.99 -8.62 -4.50
N THR A 60 16.85 -7.72 -5.46
CA THR A 60 17.96 -7.00 -6.10
C THR A 60 18.33 -5.70 -5.38
N ASN A 61 17.38 -5.10 -4.66
CA ASN A 61 17.53 -3.85 -3.93
C ASN A 61 16.92 -3.96 -2.51
N PRO A 62 17.43 -4.87 -1.65
CA PRO A 62 16.86 -5.14 -0.33
C PRO A 62 17.03 -3.96 0.63
N LYS A 63 18.14 -3.21 0.52
CA LYS A 63 18.43 -2.08 1.42
C LYS A 63 17.45 -0.92 1.27
N ASN A 64 16.92 -0.71 0.06
CA ASN A 64 15.96 0.37 -0.22
C ASN A 64 14.52 -0.16 -0.33
N THR A 65 14.24 -1.39 0.13
CA THR A 65 12.91 -1.99 0.10
C THR A 65 12.47 -2.37 1.51
N VAL A 66 11.38 -1.78 1.97
CA VAL A 66 10.80 -1.96 3.30
C VAL A 66 9.56 -2.83 3.21
N PHE A 67 9.52 -3.89 4.01
CA PHE A 67 8.38 -4.79 4.15
C PHE A 67 8.11 -5.04 5.65
N PRO A 68 6.85 -5.09 6.10
CA PRO A 68 6.50 -5.33 7.48
C PRO A 68 6.95 -6.73 7.91
N SER A 69 7.60 -6.80 9.07
CA SER A 69 7.72 -8.05 9.82
C SER A 69 6.56 -8.15 10.81
N SER A 70 6.08 -9.36 11.06
CA SER A 70 4.95 -9.66 11.96
C SER A 70 5.11 -9.12 13.38
N GLY A 71 6.33 -8.77 13.82
CA GLY A 71 6.62 -8.17 15.12
C GLY A 71 6.74 -6.63 15.16
N SER A 72 6.58 -5.94 14.03
CA SER A 72 6.81 -4.48 13.95
C SER A 72 5.72 -3.61 14.60
N TRP A 73 4.62 -4.19 15.05
CA TRP A 73 3.47 -3.49 15.64
C TRP A 73 3.57 -3.21 17.15
N GLY A 74 4.76 -3.32 17.76
CA GLY A 74 4.92 -3.19 19.22
C GLY A 74 6.18 -2.49 19.75
N GLY A 75 7.17 -2.14 18.91
CA GLY A 75 8.39 -1.49 19.39
C GLY A 75 9.26 -1.00 18.26
N GLY A 76 9.49 0.31 18.19
CA GLY A 76 10.32 0.93 17.15
C GLY A 76 9.49 1.40 15.96
N THR A 77 9.35 2.70 15.85
CA THR A 77 8.51 3.39 14.89
C THR A 77 9.02 3.23 13.45
N THR A 78 8.60 2.21 12.71
CA THR A 78 8.51 2.32 11.24
C THR A 78 7.27 3.17 10.93
N ARG A 79 7.38 4.49 11.15
CA ARG A 79 6.36 5.46 10.75
C ARG A 79 6.30 5.45 9.23
N TYR A 80 5.40 4.66 8.66
CA TYR A 80 4.91 4.93 7.31
C TYR A 80 4.16 6.27 7.40
N THR A 81 4.88 7.37 7.24
CA THR A 81 4.27 8.69 7.15
C THR A 81 3.56 8.75 5.80
N VAL A 82 2.33 8.26 5.77
CA VAL A 82 1.39 8.62 4.72
C VAL A 82 1.10 10.10 4.94
N LYS A 83 1.87 10.99 4.28
CA LYS A 83 1.51 12.40 4.19
C LYS A 83 0.09 12.44 3.63
N LYS A 84 -0.85 12.82 4.49
CA LYS A 84 -2.28 12.92 4.23
C LYS A 84 -2.52 14.07 3.25
N ASN A 85 -2.34 13.82 1.96
CA ASN A 85 -2.80 14.69 0.87
C ASN A 85 -3.49 13.82 -0.18
N TRP A 86 -4.70 13.38 0.16
CA TRP A 86 -5.63 12.80 -0.82
C TRP A 86 -6.30 13.96 -1.56
N SER A 87 -5.62 14.52 -2.56
CA SER A 87 -6.27 15.38 -3.56
C SER A 87 -6.85 14.48 -4.65
N LEU A 88 -8.17 14.38 -4.68
CA LEU A 88 -8.95 13.65 -5.70
C LEU A 88 -9.13 14.44 -7.00
N THR A 89 -8.34 15.48 -7.27
CA THR A 89 -8.67 16.45 -8.34
C THR A 89 -7.83 16.32 -9.60
N LYS A 90 -7.13 15.19 -9.83
CA LYS A 90 -6.54 14.91 -11.15
C LYS A 90 -6.60 13.43 -11.49
N LEU A 91 -7.80 12.99 -11.88
CA LEU A 91 -8.04 11.97 -12.91
C LEU A 91 -9.21 12.45 -13.76
#